data_AF-A0A1G3X3G5-F1
#
_entry.id   AF-A0A1G3X3G5-F1
#
_cell.length_a   1.000
_cell.length_b   1.000
_cell.length_c   1.000
_cell.angle_alpha   90.00
_cell.angle_beta   90.00
_cell.angle_gamma   90.00
#
_symmetry.space_group_name_H-M   'P 1'
#
loop_
_entity.id
_entity.type
_entity.pdbx_description
1 polymer ?
#
loop_
_entity_poly.entity_id
_entity_poly.type
_entity_poly.pdbx_seq_one_letter_code
_entity_poly.pdbx_strand_id
1 'polypeptide(L)'
;MPKHFNTIKIKISDEEKNQRLEDYRYALKNGFYFGPPVDIDDFIKRDIFDESVRFKCLSCGFEDNLEYDILLEMWDESVSDYPILYCNHCSKEKSVPIDIYHKQTLKVFR
;
A
#
# COMPACT_ATOMS: atom_id res chain seq x y z
N MET A 1 11.29 3.33 -5.09
CA MET A 1 11.28 1.90 -4.70
C MET A 1 12.15 1.71 -3.46
N PRO A 2 11.67 0.95 -2.47
CA PRO A 2 12.42 0.67 -1.25
C PRO A 2 13.61 -0.26 -1.54
N LYS A 3 14.65 -0.16 -0.71
CA LYS A 3 15.93 -0.88 -0.94
C LYS A 3 15.87 -2.37 -0.62
N HIS A 4 15.00 -2.79 0.31
CA HIS A 4 15.08 -4.12 0.93
C HIS A 4 13.92 -5.07 0.61
N PHE A 5 12.84 -4.56 0.03
CA PHE A 5 11.65 -5.30 -0.41
C PHE A 5 11.09 -4.70 -1.70
N ASN A 6 10.23 -5.44 -2.40
CA ASN A 6 9.64 -5.00 -3.65
C ASN A 6 8.26 -4.37 -3.44
N THR A 7 7.92 -3.44 -4.33
CA THR A 7 6.54 -2.99 -4.55
C THR A 7 5.96 -3.72 -5.77
N ILE A 8 4.63 -3.80 -5.81
CA ILE A 8 3.85 -4.29 -6.94
C ILE A 8 2.92 -3.19 -7.42
N LYS A 9 2.55 -3.21 -8.70
CA LYS A 9 1.55 -2.30 -9.26
C LYS A 9 0.20 -2.99 -9.29
N ILE A 10 -0.79 -2.41 -8.63
CA ILE A 10 -2.16 -2.91 -8.59
C ILE A 10 -3.04 -1.92 -9.34
N LYS A 11 -3.81 -2.41 -10.32
CA LYS A 11 -4.80 -1.58 -11.00
C LYS A 11 -5.91 -1.23 -10.02
N ILE A 12 -6.21 0.05 -9.86
CA ILE A 12 -7.35 0.46 -9.03
C ILE A 12 -8.66 0.05 -9.70
N SER A 13 -9.63 -0.31 -8.87
CA SER A 13 -10.96 -0.70 -9.35
C SER A 13 -11.76 0.51 -9.83
N ASP A 14 -12.81 0.26 -10.62
CA ASP A 14 -13.74 1.33 -11.01
C ASP A 14 -14.50 1.90 -9.80
N GLU A 15 -14.77 1.08 -8.78
CA GLU A 15 -15.36 1.52 -7.51
C GLU A 15 -14.44 2.51 -6.79
N GLU A 16 -13.15 2.19 -6.71
CA GLU A 16 -12.15 3.06 -6.10
C GLU A 16 -11.93 4.36 -6.88
N LYS A 17 -11.94 4.30 -8.23
CA LYS A 17 -11.94 5.52 -9.05
C LYS A 17 -13.15 6.42 -8.73
N ASN A 18 -14.33 5.84 -8.58
CA ASN A 18 -15.52 6.60 -8.24
C ASN A 18 -15.38 7.24 -6.85
N GLN A 19 -14.85 6.52 -5.86
CA GLN A 19 -14.59 7.07 -4.52
C GLN A 19 -13.60 8.24 -4.59
N ARG A 20 -12.47 8.09 -5.30
CA ARG A 20 -11.49 9.18 -5.49
C ARG A 20 -12.09 10.40 -6.18
N LEU A 21 -13.01 10.19 -7.13
CA LEU A 21 -13.73 11.29 -7.78
C LEU A 21 -14.69 12.00 -6.83
N GLU A 22 -15.35 11.27 -5.93
CA GLU A 22 -16.18 11.86 -4.88
C GLU A 22 -15.33 12.68 -3.90
N ASP A 23 -14.20 12.14 -3.47
CA ASP A 23 -13.26 12.83 -2.57
C ASP A 23 -12.71 14.11 -3.24
N TYR A 24 -12.37 14.05 -4.53
CA TYR A 24 -11.95 15.20 -5.32
C TYR A 24 -13.06 16.27 -5.41
N ARG A 25 -14.30 15.88 -5.71
CA ARG A 25 -15.45 16.79 -5.75
C ARG A 25 -15.70 17.44 -4.38
N TYR A 26 -15.58 16.66 -3.31
CA TYR A 26 -15.69 17.16 -1.94
C TYR A 26 -14.58 18.18 -1.65
N ALA A 27 -13.34 17.87 -1.99
CA ALA A 27 -12.20 18.77 -1.78
C ALA A 27 -12.36 20.09 -2.55
N LEU A 28 -12.80 20.04 -3.81
CA LEU A 28 -13.10 21.24 -4.60
C LEU A 28 -14.20 22.09 -3.95
N LYS A 29 -15.32 21.47 -3.56
CA LYS A 29 -16.47 22.15 -2.96
C LYS A 29 -16.11 22.88 -1.67
N ASN A 30 -15.19 22.32 -0.89
CA ASN A 30 -14.78 22.86 0.41
C ASN A 30 -13.47 23.67 0.37
N GLY A 31 -12.86 23.85 -0.81
CA GLY A 31 -11.60 24.60 -0.95
C GLY A 31 -10.37 23.90 -0.38
N PHE A 32 -10.39 22.57 -0.27
CA PHE A 32 -9.26 21.74 0.18
C PHE A 32 -8.38 21.23 -0.96
N TYR A 33 -8.73 21.54 -2.20
CA TYR A 33 -7.95 21.15 -3.38
C TYR A 33 -7.04 22.29 -3.84
N PHE A 34 -5.73 22.06 -3.81
CA PHE A 34 -4.70 23.04 -4.21
C PHE A 34 -3.94 22.63 -5.48
N GLY A 35 -4.35 21.53 -6.13
CA GLY A 35 -3.70 20.99 -7.32
C GLY A 35 -4.22 21.58 -8.64
N PRO A 36 -3.66 21.14 -9.79
CA PRO A 36 -4.18 21.48 -11.10
C PRO A 36 -5.54 20.79 -11.36
N PRO A 37 -6.44 21.37 -12.16
CA PRO A 37 -7.71 20.71 -12.49
C PRO A 37 -7.52 19.32 -13.09
N VAL A 38 -8.32 18.35 -12.62
CA VAL A 38 -8.35 16.98 -13.15
C VAL A 38 -9.37 16.87 -14.28
N ASP A 39 -8.96 16.30 -15.41
CA ASP A 39 -9.89 15.86 -16.46
C ASP A 39 -10.61 14.58 -15.99
N ILE A 40 -11.89 14.71 -15.67
CA ILE A 40 -12.71 13.64 -15.09
C ILE A 40 -12.94 12.51 -16.11
N ASP A 41 -13.17 12.85 -17.38
CA ASP A 41 -13.46 11.86 -18.41
C ASP A 41 -12.24 11.00 -18.68
N ASP A 42 -11.06 11.63 -18.73
CA ASP A 42 -9.80 10.92 -18.91
C ASP A 42 -9.41 10.12 -17.64
N PHE A 43 -9.68 10.64 -16.45
CA PHE A 43 -9.44 9.92 -15.18
C PHE A 43 -10.25 8.62 -15.07
N ILE A 44 -11.55 8.66 -15.39
CA ILE A 44 -12.40 7.47 -15.32
C ILE A 44 -11.99 6.42 -16.36
N LYS A 45 -11.69 6.85 -17.59
CA LYS A 45 -11.43 5.93 -18.72
C LYS A 45 -10.05 5.31 -18.71
N ARG A 46 -9.04 5.97 -18.16
CA ARG A 46 -7.66 5.46 -18.20
C ARG A 46 -7.45 4.32 -17.19
N ASP A 47 -6.48 3.47 -17.48
CA ASP A 47 -5.99 2.50 -16.49
C ASP A 47 -5.05 3.21 -15.52
N ILE A 48 -5.38 3.15 -14.23
CA ILE A 48 -4.62 3.76 -13.14
C ILE A 48 -4.10 2.61 -12.26
N PHE A 49 -2.84 2.72 -11.87
CA PHE A 49 -2.16 1.71 -11.06
C PHE A 49 -1.50 2.40 -9.88
N ASP A 50 -1.70 1.83 -8.69
CA ASP A 50 -1.00 2.25 -7.49
C ASP A 50 0.08 1.25 -7.11
N GLU A 51 1.08 1.75 -6.40
CA GLU A 51 2.12 0.91 -5.85
C GLU A 51 1.68 0.37 -4.48
N SER A 52 1.86 -0.93 -4.28
CA SER A 52 1.54 -1.60 -3.02
C SER A 52 2.64 -2.55 -2.62
N VAL A 53 2.66 -2.93 -1.36
CA VAL A 53 3.57 -3.92 -0.79
C VAL A 53 2.75 -5.10 -0.31
N ARG A 54 3.12 -6.31 -0.75
CA ARG A 54 2.54 -7.54 -0.22
C ARG A 54 3.15 -7.85 1.12
N PHE A 55 2.31 -7.99 2.13
CA PHE A 55 2.69 -8.42 3.48
C PHE A 55 2.28 -9.86 3.73
N LYS A 56 3.02 -10.53 4.61
CA LYS A 56 2.68 -11.85 5.14
C LYS A 56 3.03 -11.96 6.61
N CYS A 57 2.10 -12.50 7.38
CA CYS A 57 2.28 -12.66 8.83
C CYS A 57 3.13 -13.90 9.16
N LEU A 58 4.23 -13.69 9.89
CA LEU A 58 5.10 -14.74 10.41
C LEU A 58 4.40 -15.65 11.44
N SER A 59 3.28 -15.23 12.03
CA SER A 59 2.56 -16.04 13.02
C SER A 59 1.41 -16.87 12.45
N CYS A 60 0.58 -16.32 11.56
CA CYS A 60 -0.63 -17.00 11.07
C CYS A 60 -0.63 -17.22 9.56
N GLY A 61 0.37 -16.71 8.84
CA GLY A 61 0.49 -16.86 7.38
C GLY A 61 -0.47 -16.02 6.56
N PHE A 62 -1.34 -15.21 7.19
CA PHE A 62 -2.24 -14.28 6.49
C PHE A 62 -1.44 -13.32 5.61
N GLU A 63 -1.97 -13.06 4.40
CA GLU A 63 -1.40 -12.16 3.41
C GLU A 63 -2.32 -10.96 3.21
N ASP A 64 -1.72 -9.79 3.05
CA ASP A 64 -2.43 -8.54 2.83
C ASP A 64 -1.63 -7.63 1.88
N ASN A 65 -2.29 -6.66 1.28
CA ASN A 65 -1.63 -5.63 0.46
C ASN A 65 -1.83 -4.27 1.15
N LEU A 66 -0.75 -3.52 1.28
CA LEU A 66 -0.82 -2.14 1.77
C LEU A 66 -0.27 -1.21 0.69
N GLU A 67 -0.99 -0.13 0.40
CA GLU A 67 -0.51 0.92 -0.50
C GLU A 67 0.82 1.50 0.00
N TYR A 68 1.76 1.67 -0.92
CA TYR A 68 3.12 2.05 -0.58
C TYR A 68 3.18 3.48 -0.02
N ASP A 69 2.35 4.39 -0.52
CA ASP A 69 2.29 5.76 -0.03
C ASP A 69 1.78 5.81 1.43
N ILE A 70 0.76 5.02 1.77
CA ILE A 70 0.30 4.88 3.16
C ILE A 70 1.40 4.28 4.04
N LEU A 71 2.12 3.29 3.54
CA LEU A 71 3.23 2.68 4.26
C LEU A 71 4.34 3.70 4.58
N LEU A 72 4.66 4.61 3.66
CA LEU A 72 5.68 5.64 3.86
C LEU A 72 5.33 6.61 5.00
N GLU A 73 4.05 6.84 5.27
CA GLU A 73 3.60 7.65 6.42
C GLU A 73 3.70 6.90 7.76
N MET A 74 3.79 5.56 7.72
CA MET A 74 3.78 4.70 8.90
C MET A 74 5.16 4.13 9.26
N TRP A 75 6.11 4.17 8.34
CA TRP A 75 7.41 3.52 8.47
C TRP A 75 8.55 4.45 8.11
N ASP A 76 9.52 4.55 9.03
CA ASP A 76 10.75 5.31 8.86
C ASP A 76 11.90 4.37 8.42
N GLU A 77 12.32 4.50 7.16
CA GLU A 77 13.42 3.73 6.59
C GLU A 77 14.79 4.00 7.25
N SER A 78 14.92 5.09 8.00
CA SER A 78 16.15 5.39 8.76
C SER A 78 16.27 4.56 10.05
N VAL A 79 15.16 4.01 10.53
CA VAL A 79 15.08 3.23 11.78
C VAL A 79 15.16 1.73 11.52
N SER A 80 14.59 1.25 10.41
CA SER A 80 14.65 -0.17 10.04
C SER A 80 14.71 -0.39 8.53
N ASP A 81 15.42 -1.46 8.12
CA ASP A 81 15.54 -1.86 6.72
C ASP A 81 14.19 -2.20 6.06
N TYR A 82 13.21 -2.64 6.85
CA TYR A 82 11.86 -2.97 6.39
C TYR A 82 10.82 -2.75 7.51
N PRO A 83 9.55 -2.52 7.16
CA PRO A 83 8.48 -2.35 8.13
C PRO A 83 8.07 -3.67 8.77
N ILE A 84 7.72 -3.62 10.06
CA ILE A 84 7.03 -4.70 10.76
C ILE A 84 5.72 -4.11 11.28
N LEU A 85 4.61 -4.70 10.86
CA LEU A 85 3.27 -4.20 11.17
C LEU A 85 2.48 -5.22 12.01
N TYR A 86 1.42 -4.72 12.64
CA TYR A 86 0.40 -5.56 13.24
C TYR A 86 -0.39 -6.30 12.16
N CYS A 87 -0.60 -7.60 12.35
CA CYS A 87 -1.38 -8.41 11.44
C CYS A 87 -2.88 -8.19 11.69
N ASN A 88 -3.62 -7.77 10.66
CA ASN A 88 -5.06 -7.54 10.72
C ASN A 88 -5.89 -8.80 11.06
N HIS A 89 -5.31 -10.00 10.94
CA HIS A 89 -5.99 -11.27 11.23
C HIS A 89 -5.74 -11.79 12.66
N CYS A 90 -4.52 -11.68 13.20
CA CYS A 90 -4.17 -12.24 14.51
C CYS A 90 -3.66 -11.21 15.53
N SER A 91 -3.64 -9.93 15.16
CA SER A 91 -3.24 -8.79 15.99
C SER A 91 -1.82 -8.86 16.56
N LYS A 92 -0.96 -9.71 16.00
CA LYS A 92 0.46 -9.80 16.36
C LYS A 92 1.29 -8.91 15.45
N GLU A 93 2.27 -8.22 16.03
CA GLU A 93 3.29 -7.43 15.34
C GLU A 93 4.31 -8.34 14.63
N LYS A 94 3.84 -9.04 13.61
CA LYS A 94 4.58 -10.07 12.88
C LYS A 94 4.27 -10.06 11.38
N SER A 95 3.62 -9.00 10.89
CA SER A 95 3.36 -8.81 9.47
C SER A 95 4.57 -8.12 8.83
N VAL A 96 5.23 -8.79 7.89
CA VAL A 96 6.43 -8.27 7.21
C VAL A 96 6.24 -8.34 5.70
N PRO A 97 6.98 -7.55 4.89
CA PRO A 97 6.94 -7.68 3.45
C PRO A 97 7.22 -9.12 3.01
N ILE A 98 6.50 -9.61 1.99
CA ILE A 98 6.51 -11.03 1.60
C ILE A 98 7.91 -11.52 1.22
N ASP A 99 8.73 -10.65 0.61
CA ASP A 99 10.12 -10.97 0.28
C ASP A 99 10.97 -11.22 1.53
N ILE A 100 10.70 -10.48 2.60
CA ILE A 100 11.34 -10.65 3.90
C ILE A 100 10.84 -11.92 4.57
N TYR A 101 9.53 -12.20 4.52
CA TYR A 101 8.94 -13.44 5.01
C TYR A 101 9.63 -14.66 4.38
N HIS A 102 9.79 -14.68 3.05
CA HIS A 102 10.47 -15.78 2.35
C HIS A 102 11.95 -15.88 2.76
N LYS A 103 12.67 -14.75 2.86
CA LYS A 103 14.07 -14.76 3.32
C LYS A 103 14.21 -15.32 4.75
N GLN A 104 13.31 -14.96 5.66
CA GLN A 104 13.35 -15.43 7.05
C GLN A 104 12.97 -16.92 7.16
N THR A 105 11.88 -17.33 6.51
CA THR A 105 11.43 -18.74 6.55
C THR A 105 12.45 -19.68 5.91
N LEU A 106 13.06 -19.31 4.78
CA LEU A 106 14.15 -20.10 4.16
C LEU A 106 15.41 -20.20 5.04
N LYS A 107 15.67 -19.22 5.92
CA LYS A 107 16.77 -19.27 6.89
C LYS A 107 16.46 -20.17 8.09
N VAL A 108 15.19 -20.36 8.44
CA VAL A 108 14.77 -21.25 9.54
C VAL A 108 14.89 -22.74 9.15
N PHE A 109 14.86 -23.06 7.86
CA PHE A 109 15.01 -24.43 7.34
C PHE A 109 16.46 -24.81 6.97
N ARG A 110 17.47 -24.06 7.44
CA ARG A 110 18.91 -24.40 7.31
C ARG A 110 19.50 -24.66 8.68
#